data_AF-A0A919JHG8-F1
#
_entry.id   AF-A0A919JHG8-F1
#
_cell.length_a   1.000
_cell.length_b   1.000
_cell.length_c   1.000
_cell.angle_alpha   90.00
_cell.angle_beta   90.00
_cell.angle_gamma   90.00
#
_symmetry.space_group_name_H-M   'P 1'
#
loop_
_entity.id
_entity.type
_entity.pdbx_description
1 polymer ?
#
loop_
_entity_poly.entity_id
_entity_poly.type
_entity_poly.pdbx_seq_one_letter_code
_entity_poly.pdbx_strand_id
1 'polypeptide(L)'
;MPTPPSADVLAALREFVARLDELDPEAPLVGELTLGLAGATERLPLRAPVARALTEALRGYHDPRDRGRCAHCAGPLDDDFVCRSCGIVNGLFGRTVAAFATPAEGEEEARGIAGVDRPDGTLND
;
A
#
# COMPACT_ATOMS: atom_id res chain seq x y z
N MET A 1 -1.38 30.62 5.79
CA MET A 1 -1.62 30.20 4.40
C MET A 1 -0.75 29.00 4.11
N PRO A 2 -1.19 27.99 3.35
CA PRO A 2 -0.30 26.90 2.94
C PRO A 2 0.83 27.47 2.09
N THR A 3 2.05 27.04 2.36
CA THR A 3 3.24 27.37 1.57
C THR A 3 3.05 26.87 0.15
N PRO A 4 3.53 27.58 -0.89
CA PRO A 4 3.53 27.01 -2.23
C PRO A 4 4.32 25.68 -2.23
N PRO A 5 3.86 24.63 -2.94
CA PRO A 5 4.49 23.31 -2.94
C PRO A 5 6.00 23.35 -3.28
N SER A 6 6.42 24.35 -4.05
CA SER A 6 7.82 24.58 -4.41
C SER A 6 8.71 24.99 -3.24
N ALA A 7 8.19 25.77 -2.29
CA ALA A 7 8.94 26.17 -1.10
C ALA A 7 9.03 25.03 -0.06
N ASP A 8 8.03 24.14 -0.03
CA ASP A 8 8.05 22.95 0.83
C ASP A 8 9.15 21.97 0.40
N VAL A 9 9.41 21.83 -0.92
CA VAL A 9 10.50 20.97 -1.42
C VAL A 9 11.87 21.46 -0.95
N LEU A 10 12.14 22.77 -1.04
CA LEU A 10 13.42 23.34 -0.59
C LEU A 10 13.60 23.21 0.92
N ALA A 11 12.55 23.46 1.69
CA ALA A 11 12.57 23.28 3.14
C ALA A 11 12.84 21.82 3.53
N ALA A 12 12.11 20.87 2.93
CA ALA A 12 12.30 19.45 3.19
C ALA A 12 13.72 18.97 2.86
N LEU A 13 14.30 19.43 1.74
CA LEU A 13 15.68 19.07 1.37
C LEU A 13 16.72 19.67 2.33
N ARG A 14 16.55 20.94 2.75
CA ARG A 14 17.41 21.54 3.78
C ARG A 14 17.38 20.75 5.08
N GLU A 15 16.18 20.46 5.59
CA GLU A 15 15.99 19.72 6.84
C GLU A 15 16.58 18.31 6.74
N PHE A 16 16.38 17.66 5.59
CA PHE A 16 16.95 16.35 5.33
C PHE A 16 18.49 16.35 5.36
N VAL A 17 19.12 17.34 4.71
CA VAL A 17 20.58 17.49 4.70
C VAL A 17 21.10 17.81 6.10
N ALA A 18 20.52 18.81 6.78
CA ALA A 18 20.93 19.23 8.11
C ALA A 18 20.92 18.07 9.11
N ARG A 19 19.84 17.27 9.11
CA ARG A 19 19.72 16.11 9.99
C ARG A 19 20.78 15.04 9.75
N LEU A 20 21.20 14.82 8.50
CA LEU A 20 22.22 13.83 8.19
C LEU A 20 23.64 14.36 8.44
N ASP A 21 23.87 15.64 8.19
CA ASP A 21 25.14 16.31 8.51
C ASP A 21 25.38 16.36 10.03
N GLU A 22 24.33 16.50 10.85
CA GLU A 22 24.43 16.39 12.31
C GLU A 22 24.88 15.01 12.79
N LEU A 23 24.54 13.94 12.05
CA LEU A 23 24.90 12.57 12.41
C LEU A 23 26.33 12.21 12.00
N ASP A 24 26.84 12.78 10.92
CA ASP A 24 28.19 12.53 10.41
C ASP A 24 28.77 13.81 9.76
N PRO A 25 29.19 14.80 10.56
CA PRO A 25 29.64 16.10 10.06
C PRO A 25 30.99 16.02 9.32
N GLU A 26 31.77 14.96 9.55
CA GLU A 26 33.06 14.72 8.90
C GLU A 26 32.95 13.85 7.65
N ALA A 27 31.73 13.45 7.27
CA ALA A 27 31.50 12.65 6.08
C ALA A 27 32.10 13.32 4.83
N PRO A 28 32.72 12.54 3.93
CA PRO A 28 33.30 13.08 2.69
C PRO A 28 32.24 13.83 1.86
N LEU A 29 32.61 15.03 1.42
CA LEU A 29 31.84 15.76 0.42
C LEU A 29 32.01 15.07 -0.94
N VAL A 30 30.90 14.70 -1.57
CA VAL A 30 30.88 14.07 -2.90
C VAL A 30 30.43 15.03 -4.00
N GLY A 31 29.82 16.17 -3.65
CA GLY A 31 29.43 17.20 -4.59
C GLY A 31 28.52 18.26 -3.99
N GLU A 32 27.82 18.99 -4.86
CA GLU A 32 26.82 20.00 -4.51
C GLU A 32 25.53 19.73 -5.29
N LEU A 33 24.38 19.78 -4.60
CA LEU A 33 23.06 19.74 -5.22
C LEU A 33 22.55 21.16 -5.41
N THR A 34 22.38 21.58 -6.66
CA THR A 34 21.72 22.86 -6.99
C THR A 34 20.26 22.61 -7.37
N LEU A 35 19.34 23.30 -6.70
CA LEU A 35 17.89 23.22 -6.94
C LEU A 35 17.36 24.61 -7.32
N GLY A 36 16.63 24.68 -8.44
CA GLY A 36 15.96 25.90 -8.89
C GLY A 36 14.44 25.74 -8.82
N LEU A 37 13.74 26.54 -8.02
CA LEU A 37 12.30 26.45 -7.80
C LEU A 37 11.68 27.85 -7.69
N ALA A 38 10.69 28.15 -8.53
CA ALA A 38 9.96 29.43 -8.52
C ALA A 38 10.86 30.69 -8.52
N GLY A 39 12.00 30.64 -9.22
CA GLY A 39 12.97 31.74 -9.29
C GLY A 39 13.95 31.79 -8.10
N ALA A 40 13.80 30.93 -7.09
CA ALA A 40 14.81 30.72 -6.05
C ALA A 40 15.80 29.64 -6.50
N THR A 41 17.08 29.84 -6.16
CA THR A 41 18.13 28.85 -6.36
C THR A 41 18.76 28.53 -5.01
N GLU A 42 18.92 27.24 -4.74
CA GLU A 42 19.50 26.73 -3.52
C GLU A 42 20.62 25.75 -3.81
N ARG A 43 21.65 25.77 -2.97
CA ARG A 43 22.82 24.91 -3.07
C ARG A 43 22.99 24.19 -1.75
N LEU A 44 22.98 22.86 -1.80
CA LEU A 44 23.10 22.00 -0.64
C LEU A 44 24.37 21.14 -0.78
N PRO A 45 25.21 21.04 0.27
CA PRO A 45 26.36 20.14 0.24
C PRO A 45 25.86 18.70 0.16
N LEU A 46 26.42 17.93 -0.78
CA LEU A 46 26.13 16.51 -0.91
C LEU A 46 27.27 15.74 -0.25
N ARG A 47 27.13 15.38 1.01
CA ARG A 47 28.04 14.43 1.68
C ARG A 47 27.63 12.99 1.39
N ALA A 48 28.54 12.03 1.57
CA ALA A 48 28.29 10.63 1.24
C ALA A 48 27.00 10.04 1.89
N PRO A 49 26.69 10.28 3.18
CA PRO A 49 25.44 9.84 3.81
C PRO A 49 24.19 10.46 3.17
N VAL A 50 24.23 11.78 2.90
CA VAL A 50 23.17 12.52 2.22
C VAL A 50 22.90 11.94 0.84
N ALA A 51 23.96 11.76 0.04
CA ALA A 51 23.87 11.22 -1.32
C ALA A 51 23.24 9.83 -1.35
N ARG A 52 23.68 8.97 -0.43
CA ARG A 52 23.16 7.61 -0.29
C ARG A 52 21.69 7.63 0.10
N ALA A 53 21.33 8.36 1.15
CA ALA A 53 19.97 8.41 1.68
C ALA A 53 19.00 9.02 0.66
N LEU A 54 19.40 10.08 -0.06
CA LEU A 54 18.59 10.66 -1.12
C LEU A 54 18.36 9.66 -2.27
N THR A 55 19.41 8.92 -2.66
CA THR A 55 19.30 7.88 -3.68
C THR A 55 18.35 6.76 -3.26
N GLU A 56 18.46 6.29 -2.01
CA GLU A 56 17.59 5.27 -1.45
C GLU A 56 16.13 5.76 -1.38
N ALA A 57 15.89 7.01 -0.95
CA ALA A 57 14.56 7.60 -0.90
C ALA A 57 13.90 7.71 -2.29
N LEU A 58 14.65 8.16 -3.30
CA LEU A 58 14.14 8.27 -4.67
C LEU A 58 13.84 6.91 -5.29
N ARG A 59 14.68 5.91 -5.03
CA ARG A 59 14.46 4.52 -5.50
C ARG A 59 13.33 3.82 -4.75
N GLY A 60 13.11 4.17 -3.49
CA GLY A 60 12.06 3.61 -2.64
C GLY A 60 10.69 4.25 -2.83
N TYR A 61 10.60 5.39 -3.53
CA TYR A 61 9.33 6.05 -3.79
C TYR A 61 8.45 5.20 -4.71
N HIS A 62 7.24 4.91 -4.23
CA HIS A 62 6.18 4.26 -5.00
C HIS A 62 5.04 5.26 -5.15
N ASP A 63 4.62 5.52 -6.39
CA ASP A 63 3.53 6.46 -6.62
C ASP A 63 2.21 5.85 -6.13
N PRO A 64 1.45 6.51 -5.24
CA PRO A 64 0.16 6.00 -4.80
C PRO A 64 -0.83 5.75 -5.95
N ARG A 65 -0.65 6.41 -7.09
CA ARG A 65 -1.46 6.24 -8.30
C ARG A 65 -1.14 4.95 -9.05
N ASP A 66 0.04 4.38 -8.85
CA ASP A 66 0.43 3.10 -9.48
C ASP A 66 -0.40 1.92 -8.96
N ARG A 67 -1.11 2.11 -7.84
CA ARG A 67 -2.06 1.12 -7.30
C ARG A 67 -3.31 0.97 -8.16
N GLY A 68 -3.53 1.90 -9.09
CA GLY A 68 -4.65 1.87 -10.01
C GLY A 68 -5.92 2.48 -9.43
N ARG A 69 -7.03 2.24 -10.14
CA ARG A 69 -8.35 2.78 -9.83
C ARG A 69 -9.32 1.65 -9.53
N CYS A 70 -10.36 1.96 -8.75
CA CYS A 70 -11.47 1.06 -8.51
C CYS A 70 -12.16 0.68 -9.83
N ALA A 71 -12.34 -0.61 -10.10
CA ALA A 71 -13.04 -1.10 -11.29
C ALA A 71 -14.55 -0.77 -11.24
N HIS A 72 -15.08 -0.47 -10.06
CA HIS A 72 -16.49 -0.15 -9.85
C HIS A 72 -16.79 1.35 -9.99
N CYS A 73 -16.01 2.22 -9.33
CA CYS A 73 -16.30 3.66 -9.27
C CYS A 73 -15.16 4.57 -9.79
N ALA A 74 -14.07 3.99 -10.31
CA ALA A 74 -12.86 4.70 -10.77
C ALA A 74 -12.13 5.55 -9.71
N GLY A 75 -12.52 5.42 -8.42
CA GLY A 75 -11.87 6.08 -7.28
C GLY A 75 -10.47 5.55 -7.00
N PRO A 76 -9.65 6.28 -6.23
CA PRO A 76 -8.28 5.87 -5.89
C PRO A 76 -8.26 4.69 -4.93
N LEU A 77 -7.28 3.80 -5.11
CA LEU A 77 -6.99 2.73 -4.16
C LEU A 77 -5.97 3.18 -3.11
N ASP A 78 -6.08 2.65 -1.90
CA ASP A 78 -5.07 2.81 -0.85
C ASP A 78 -4.02 1.70 -0.87
N ASP A 79 -3.22 1.63 0.18
CA ASP A 79 -2.09 0.71 0.31
C ASP A 79 -2.54 -0.76 0.43
N ASP A 80 -3.78 -0.99 0.87
CA ASP A 80 -4.41 -2.31 0.99
C ASP A 80 -5.28 -2.67 -0.23
N PHE A 81 -5.17 -1.90 -1.31
CA PHE A 81 -5.99 -2.00 -2.52
C PHE A 81 -7.50 -1.80 -2.26
N VAL A 82 -7.85 -1.11 -1.17
CA VAL A 82 -9.22 -0.73 -0.86
C VAL A 82 -9.53 0.60 -1.51
N CYS A 83 -10.68 0.69 -2.17
CA CYS A 83 -11.12 1.95 -2.75
C CYS A 83 -11.50 2.94 -1.65
N ARG A 84 -10.83 4.09 -1.60
CA ARG A 84 -11.15 5.15 -0.62
C ARG A 84 -12.53 5.80 -0.85
N SER A 85 -13.14 5.59 -2.01
CA SER A 85 -14.44 6.18 -2.36
C SER A 85 -15.62 5.26 -2.06
N CYS A 86 -15.50 3.95 -2.28
CA CYS A 86 -16.60 3.00 -2.11
C CYS A 86 -16.31 1.84 -1.14
N GLY A 87 -15.10 1.77 -0.57
CA GLY A 87 -14.72 0.72 0.39
C GLY A 87 -14.50 -0.67 -0.22
N ILE A 88 -14.66 -0.83 -1.54
CA ILE A 88 -14.51 -2.12 -2.22
C ILE A 88 -13.02 -2.42 -2.41
N VAL A 89 -12.59 -3.63 -2.01
CA VAL A 89 -11.27 -4.17 -2.33
C VAL A 89 -11.20 -4.47 -3.83
N ASN A 90 -10.21 -3.94 -4.52
CA ASN A 90 -10.07 -4.08 -5.96
C ASN A 90 -8.71 -4.65 -6.37
N GLY A 91 -8.60 -5.12 -7.62
CA GLY A 91 -7.40 -5.81 -8.14
C GLY A 91 -7.51 -7.33 -8.01
N LEU A 92 -6.64 -8.06 -8.72
CA LEU A 92 -6.66 -9.53 -8.72
C LEU A 92 -6.49 -10.09 -7.30
N PHE A 93 -5.57 -9.51 -6.52
CA PHE A 93 -5.33 -9.89 -5.12
C PHE A 93 -6.53 -9.53 -4.21
N GLY A 94 -7.11 -8.34 -4.39
CA GLY A 94 -8.29 -7.91 -3.63
C GLY A 94 -9.52 -8.78 -3.87
N ARG A 95 -9.75 -9.19 -5.12
CA ARG A 95 -10.81 -10.15 -5.47
C ARG A 95 -10.55 -11.54 -4.87
N THR A 96 -9.30 -11.98 -4.85
CA THR A 96 -8.91 -13.24 -4.22
C THR A 96 -9.15 -13.19 -2.71
N VAL A 97 -8.73 -12.14 -2.01
CA VAL A 97 -8.97 -11.97 -0.57
C VAL A 97 -10.47 -11.87 -0.26
N ALA A 98 -11.23 -11.12 -1.05
CA ALA A 98 -12.69 -11.03 -0.90
C ALA A 98 -13.38 -12.40 -1.07
N ALA A 99 -12.92 -13.22 -2.02
CA ALA A 99 -13.43 -14.58 -2.22
C ALA A 99 -13.14 -15.52 -1.03
N PHE A 100 -12.01 -15.34 -0.34
CA PHE A 100 -11.67 -16.10 0.87
C PHE A 100 -12.35 -15.58 2.14
N ALA A 101 -12.73 -14.30 2.19
CA ALA A 101 -13.33 -13.66 3.35
C ALA A 101 -14.86 -13.83 3.44
N THR A 102 -15.52 -14.23 2.36
CA THR A 102 -16.92 -14.71 2.41
C THR A 102 -16.97 -16.03 3.18
N PRO A 103 -17.70 -16.13 4.31
CA PRO A 103 -17.99 -17.42 4.92
C PRO A 103 -18.71 -18.28 3.88
N ALA A 104 -18.27 -19.53 3.72
CA ALA A 104 -19.01 -20.52 2.95
C ALA A 104 -20.34 -20.79 3.67
N GLU A 105 -21.40 -20.05 3.31
CA GLU A 105 -22.75 -20.38 3.73
C GLU A 105 -23.26 -21.53 2.86
N GLY A 106 -23.43 -22.70 3.48
CA GLY A 106 -24.33 -23.76 3.02
C GLY A 106 -23.67 -25.00 2.42
N GLU A 107 -23.07 -25.86 3.26
CA GLU A 107 -23.07 -27.29 2.95
C GLU A 107 -24.49 -27.83 3.17
N GLU A 108 -25.05 -28.26 2.04
CA GLU A 108 -26.39 -28.75 1.79
C GLU A 108 -26.71 -30.01 2.63
N GLU A 109 -27.68 -29.84 3.54
CA GLU A 109 -28.61 -30.81 4.10
C GLU A 109 -28.44 -32.26 3.59
N ALA A 110 -27.80 -33.10 4.40
CA ALA A 110 -27.73 -34.54 4.20
C ALA A 110 -29.15 -35.13 4.16
N ARG A 111 -29.62 -35.38 2.93
CA ARG A 111 -30.86 -36.08 2.60
C ARG A 111 -31.03 -37.33 3.46
N GLY A 112 -32.19 -37.42 4.09
CA GLY A 112 -32.62 -38.54 4.92
C GLY A 112 -32.44 -39.89 4.21
N ILE A 113 -31.81 -40.82 4.93
CA ILE A 113 -31.90 -42.23 4.61
C ILE A 113 -33.30 -42.72 5.00
N ALA A 114 -34.11 -42.98 3.98
CA ALA A 114 -35.41 -43.62 4.11
C ALA A 114 -35.26 -44.96 4.86
N GLY A 115 -36.16 -45.19 5.82
CA GLY A 115 -36.27 -46.43 6.55
C GLY A 115 -36.45 -47.61 5.59
N VAL A 116 -35.57 -48.60 5.71
CA VAL A 116 -35.75 -49.92 5.12
C VAL A 116 -36.68 -50.69 6.04
N ASP A 117 -37.93 -50.89 5.59
CA ASP A 117 -38.84 -51.88 6.18
C ASP A 117 -38.18 -53.25 6.16
N ARG A 118 -38.13 -53.88 7.34
CA ARG A 118 -37.60 -55.23 7.54
C ARG A 118 -38.77 -56.14 7.91
N PRO A 119 -39.18 -57.10 7.07
CA PRO A 119 -40.16 -58.09 7.47
C PRO A 119 -39.41 -59.29 8.05
N ASP A 120 -39.40 -59.42 9.38
CA ASP A 120 -39.07 -60.69 10.03
C ASP A 120 -40.25 -61.09 10.90
N GLY A 121 -40.97 -62.11 10.44
CA GLY A 121 -42.19 -62.60 11.05
C GLY A 121 -41.96 -63.37 12.36
N THR A 122 -43.05 -63.57 13.07
CA THR A 122 -43.20 -64.66 14.04
C THR A 122 -44.60 -65.24 13.94
N LEU A 123 -44.66 -66.58 13.84
CA LEU A 123 -45.84 -67.44 13.95
C LEU A 123 -46.42 -67.41 15.37
N ASN A 124 -47.74 -67.61 15.47
CA ASN A 124 -48.55 -68.41 16.43
C ASN A 124 -49.97 -67.78 16.47
N ASP A 125 -51.11 -68.48 16.44
CA ASP A 125 -51.50 -69.89 16.55
C ASP A 125 -52.65 -70.18 15.56
#